data_AF-A0A2R6R787-F1
#
_entry.id   AF-A0A2R6R787-F1
#
_cell.length_a   1.000
_cell.length_b   1.000
_cell.length_c   1.000
_cell.angle_alpha   90.00
_cell.angle_beta   90.00
_cell.angle_gamma   90.00
#
_symmetry.space_group_name_H-M   'P 1'
#
loop_
_entity.id
_entity.type
_entity.pdbx_description
1 polymer ?
#
loop_
_entity_poly.entity_id
_entity_poly.type
_entity_poly.pdbx_seq_one_letter_code
_entity_poly.pdbx_strand_id
1 'polypeptide(L)'
;MASSSPVTKFKEHYEENRTFSRQHELPKLPVPPLEETCQRYLKALEGLQDPKDYEETKRAVEDFLKNDGPRIQERLQVWAEDKASYIEEFWYESYLSHSDPVVLALNPFFVLE
;
A
#
# COMPACT_ATOMS: atom_id res chain seq x y z
N MET A 1 34.41 45.72 20.93
CA MET A 1 33.61 44.50 21.20
C MET A 1 32.77 44.23 19.97
N ALA A 2 33.08 43.19 19.19
CA ALA A 2 32.34 42.89 17.96
C ALA A 2 31.32 41.78 18.26
N SER A 3 30.05 42.14 18.17
CA SER A 3 28.89 41.24 18.28
C SER A 3 28.86 40.30 17.07
N SER A 4 29.21 39.03 17.26
CA SER A 4 29.04 38.00 16.22
C SER A 4 27.57 37.53 16.22
N SER A 5 26.78 38.02 15.28
CA SER A 5 25.42 37.54 15.06
C SER A 5 25.41 36.04 14.71
N PRO A 6 24.46 35.23 15.21
CA PRO A 6 24.38 33.81 14.92
C PRO A 6 23.80 33.63 13.51
N VAL A 7 24.65 33.67 12.49
CA VAL A 7 24.24 33.30 11.13
C VAL A 7 24.60 31.84 10.91
N THR A 8 23.60 31.02 10.57
CA THR A 8 23.80 29.63 10.16
C THR A 8 24.73 29.58 8.95
N LYS A 9 25.92 29.01 9.13
CA LYS A 9 26.88 28.78 8.05
C LYS A 9 26.48 27.50 7.33
N PHE A 10 25.97 27.61 6.11
CA PHE A 10 25.77 26.46 5.24
C PHE A 10 27.14 25.97 4.75
N LYS A 11 27.42 24.67 4.89
CA LYS A 11 28.64 24.07 4.33
C LYS A 11 28.45 23.90 2.82
N GLU A 12 29.49 24.25 2.04
CA GLU A 12 29.49 24.08 0.57
C GLU A 12 29.46 22.61 0.13
N HIS A 13 29.92 21.70 0.99
CA HIS A 13 29.92 20.26 0.73
C HIS A 13 29.36 19.49 1.93
N TYR A 14 28.23 18.82 1.71
CA TYR A 14 27.69 17.80 2.61
C TYR A 14 28.30 16.45 2.24
N GLU A 15 28.55 15.58 3.22
CA GLU A 15 28.84 14.18 2.91
C GLU A 15 27.69 13.60 2.08
N GLU A 16 28.02 12.67 1.17
CA GLU A 16 27.06 12.04 0.29
C GLU A 16 25.88 11.50 1.10
N ASN A 17 24.69 12.07 0.85
CA ASN A 17 23.56 11.90 1.73
C ASN A 17 23.06 10.44 1.67
N ARG A 18 23.22 9.70 2.78
CA ARG A 18 22.84 8.30 2.91
C ARG A 18 21.32 8.07 2.89
N THR A 19 20.49 9.10 2.98
CA THR A 19 19.02 8.97 3.04
C THR A 19 18.45 8.09 1.93
N PHE A 20 18.97 8.19 0.70
CA PHE A 20 18.49 7.42 -0.46
C PHE A 20 19.48 6.38 -0.98
N SER A 21 20.65 6.23 -0.34
CA SER A 21 21.77 5.47 -0.89
C SER A 21 21.44 3.98 -1.11
N ARG A 22 20.42 3.46 -0.43
CA ARG A 22 19.98 2.06 -0.53
C ARG A 22 18.61 1.88 -1.16
N GLN A 23 17.98 2.95 -1.68
CA GLN A 23 16.64 2.87 -2.26
C GLN A 23 16.58 1.87 -3.43
N HIS A 24 17.66 1.79 -4.20
CA HIS A 24 17.82 0.87 -5.33
C HIS A 24 18.02 -0.60 -4.93
N GLU A 25 18.34 -0.87 -3.66
CA GLU A 25 18.51 -2.25 -3.13
C GLU A 25 17.18 -2.86 -2.68
N LEU A 26 16.10 -2.07 -2.60
CA LEU A 26 14.81 -2.56 -2.12
C LEU A 26 14.19 -3.55 -3.11
N PRO A 27 13.65 -4.68 -2.63
CA PRO A 27 12.96 -5.63 -3.49
C PRO A 27 11.66 -5.04 -4.01
N LYS A 28 11.21 -5.51 -5.17
CA LYS A 28 9.86 -5.24 -5.67
C LYS A 28 8.82 -5.89 -4.75
N LEU A 29 7.68 -5.24 -4.55
CA LEU A 29 6.55 -5.80 -3.81
C LEU A 29 5.95 -6.98 -4.60
N PRO A 30 5.92 -8.21 -4.05
CA PRO A 30 5.39 -9.35 -4.77
C PRO A 30 3.86 -9.33 -4.86
N VAL A 31 3.32 -9.80 -5.98
CA VAL A 31 1.88 -10.11 -6.11
C VAL A 31 1.63 -11.48 -5.47
N PRO A 32 0.75 -11.60 -4.45
CA PRO A 32 0.48 -12.87 -3.80
C PRO A 32 -0.25 -13.86 -4.73
N PRO A 33 -0.13 -15.18 -4.51
CA PRO A 33 -0.93 -16.17 -5.22
C PRO A 33 -2.44 -15.92 -5.03
N LEU A 34 -3.21 -16.16 -6.09
CA LEU A 34 -4.65 -15.89 -6.11
C LEU A 34 -5.39 -16.77 -5.09
N GLU A 35 -5.08 -18.06 -5.07
CA GLU A 35 -5.71 -19.04 -4.19
C GLU A 35 -5.45 -18.71 -2.73
N GLU A 36 -4.21 -18.34 -2.40
CA GLU A 36 -3.83 -17.94 -1.04
C GLU A 36 -4.55 -16.65 -0.61
N THR A 37 -4.67 -15.69 -1.53
CA THR A 37 -5.41 -14.44 -1.30
C THR A 37 -6.88 -14.73 -1.01
N CYS A 38 -7.52 -15.56 -1.82
CA CYS A 38 -8.91 -15.99 -1.63
C CYS A 38 -9.13 -16.75 -0.32
N GLN A 39 -8.19 -17.62 0.08
CA GLN A 39 -8.25 -18.33 1.36
C GLN A 39 -8.14 -17.38 2.55
N ARG A 40 -7.21 -16.43 2.51
CA ARG A 40 -7.05 -15.41 3.55
C ARG A 40 -8.27 -14.51 3.66
N TYR A 41 -8.88 -14.15 2.52
CA TYR A 41 -10.12 -13.39 2.46
C TYR A 41 -11.27 -14.13 3.18
N LEU A 42 -11.52 -15.40 2.83
CA LEU A 42 -12.53 -16.22 3.51
C LEU A 42 -12.24 -16.33 5.01
N LYS A 43 -10.98 -16.58 5.38
CA LYS A 43 -10.60 -16.70 6.79
C LYS A 43 -10.89 -15.44 7.60
N ALA A 44 -10.70 -14.26 7.02
CA ALA A 44 -11.00 -12.99 7.68
C ALA A 44 -12.51 -12.80 7.91
N LEU A 45 -13.34 -13.30 6.99
CA LEU A 45 -14.79 -13.13 7.06
C LEU A 45 -15.50 -14.11 8.00
N GLU A 46 -14.86 -15.22 8.41
CA GLU A 46 -15.42 -16.17 9.39
C GLU A 46 -15.89 -15.51 10.69
N GLY A 47 -15.21 -14.44 11.13
CA GLY A 47 -15.58 -13.69 12.34
C GLY A 47 -16.57 -12.54 12.11
N LEU A 48 -16.91 -12.24 10.85
CA LEU A 48 -17.70 -11.06 10.47
C LEU A 48 -19.06 -11.42 9.87
N GLN A 49 -19.23 -12.65 9.37
CA GLN A 49 -20.44 -13.11 8.70
C GLN A 49 -21.14 -14.21 9.49
N ASP A 50 -22.46 -14.27 9.38
CA ASP A 50 -23.20 -15.44 9.84
C ASP A 50 -23.01 -16.64 8.88
N PRO A 51 -23.39 -17.87 9.29
CA PRO A 51 -23.13 -19.06 8.49
C PRO A 51 -23.76 -19.06 7.10
N LYS A 52 -24.90 -18.39 6.91
CA LYS A 52 -25.59 -18.35 5.63
C LYS A 52 -24.82 -17.44 4.66
N ASP A 53 -24.46 -16.25 5.10
CA ASP A 53 -23.71 -15.27 4.30
C ASP A 53 -22.29 -15.76 3.98
N TYR A 54 -21.65 -16.46 4.91
CA TYR A 54 -20.33 -17.05 4.69
C TYR A 54 -20.36 -18.12 3.59
N GLU A 55 -21.40 -18.94 3.55
CA GLU A 55 -21.57 -19.97 2.52
C GLU A 55 -21.88 -19.37 1.14
N GLU A 56 -22.63 -18.26 1.09
CA GLU A 56 -22.79 -17.47 -0.14
C GLU A 56 -21.44 -16.90 -0.63
N THR A 57 -20.63 -16.38 0.30
CA THR A 57 -19.30 -15.82 -0.02
C THR A 57 -18.35 -16.89 -0.53
N LYS A 58 -18.33 -18.10 0.05
CA LYS A 58 -17.54 -19.23 -0.45
C LYS A 58 -17.85 -19.56 -1.90
N ARG A 59 -19.14 -19.65 -2.24
CA ARG A 59 -19.56 -19.91 -3.63
C ARG A 59 -19.07 -18.82 -4.58
N ALA A 60 -19.16 -17.55 -4.18
CA ALA A 60 -18.65 -16.45 -4.98
C ALA A 60 -17.12 -16.51 -5.18
N VAL A 61 -16.37 -16.87 -4.13
CA VAL A 61 -14.91 -17.05 -4.21
C VAL A 61 -14.54 -18.22 -5.12
N GLU A 62 -15.25 -19.35 -5.02
CA GLU A 62 -15.04 -20.49 -5.90
C GLU A 62 -15.34 -20.17 -7.37
N ASP A 63 -16.40 -19.42 -7.63
CA ASP A 63 -16.74 -18.95 -8.98
C ASP A 63 -15.66 -18.02 -9.53
N PHE A 64 -15.22 -17.05 -8.72
CA PHE A 64 -14.13 -16.15 -9.08
C PHE A 64 -12.83 -16.90 -9.40
N LEU A 65 -12.45 -17.89 -8.59
CA LEU A 65 -11.25 -18.70 -8.82
C LEU A 65 -11.31 -19.51 -10.13
N LYS A 66 -12.50 -19.94 -10.56
CA LYS A 66 -12.70 -20.73 -11.79
C LYS A 66 -12.82 -19.86 -13.03
N ASN A 67 -13.35 -18.64 -12.88
CA ASN A 67 -13.72 -17.77 -13.98
C ASN A 67 -12.76 -16.58 -14.12
N ASP A 68 -13.15 -15.42 -13.58
CA ASP A 68 -12.45 -14.15 -13.84
C ASP A 68 -11.12 -13.99 -13.10
N GLY A 69 -10.97 -14.66 -11.95
CA GLY A 69 -9.81 -14.53 -11.07
C GLY A 69 -8.48 -14.77 -11.78
N PRO A 70 -8.27 -15.92 -12.45
CA PRO A 70 -7.02 -16.19 -13.18
C PRO A 70 -6.68 -15.13 -14.22
N ARG A 71 -7.66 -14.67 -15.00
CA ARG A 71 -7.48 -13.64 -16.04
C ARG A 71 -7.11 -12.29 -15.42
N ILE A 72 -7.70 -11.92 -14.29
CA ILE A 72 -7.39 -10.67 -13.58
C ILE A 72 -6.01 -10.76 -12.91
N GLN A 73 -5.69 -11.91 -12.30
CA GLN A 73 -4.39 -12.17 -11.68
C GLN A 73 -3.24 -12.07 -12.70
N GLU A 74 -3.41 -12.66 -13.89
CA GLU A 74 -2.42 -12.56 -14.97
C GLU A 74 -2.20 -11.10 -15.37
N ARG A 75 -3.29 -10.32 -15.55
CA ARG A 75 -3.18 -8.89 -15.85
C ARG A 75 -2.48 -8.10 -14.75
N LEU A 76 -2.74 -8.43 -13.48
CA LEU A 76 -2.07 -7.81 -12.35
C LEU A 76 -0.57 -8.14 -12.31
N GLN A 77 -0.19 -9.37 -12.64
CA GLN A 77 1.21 -9.78 -12.74
C GLN A 77 1.93 -9.01 -13.84
N VAL A 78 1.34 -8.94 -15.03
CA VAL A 78 1.87 -8.13 -16.16
C VAL A 78 2.00 -6.66 -15.75
N TRP A 79 0.99 -6.10 -15.08
CA TRP A 79 1.03 -4.73 -14.56
C TRP A 79 2.16 -4.48 -13.55
N ALA A 80 2.57 -5.49 -12.79
CA ALA A 80 3.59 -5.37 -11.75
C ALA A 80 5.03 -5.46 -12.30
N GLU A 81 5.24 -5.94 -13.53
CA GLU A 81 6.58 -6.23 -14.08
C GLU A 81 7.50 -5.00 -14.10
N ASP A 82 6.96 -3.83 -14.41
CA ASP A 82 7.71 -2.58 -14.56
C ASP A 82 7.67 -1.67 -13.32
N LYS A 83 7.05 -2.11 -12.22
CA LYS A 83 6.84 -1.30 -11.01
C LYS A 83 7.66 -1.77 -9.81
N ALA A 84 7.99 -0.84 -8.91
CA ALA A 84 8.54 -1.18 -7.60
C ALA A 84 7.45 -1.76 -6.67
N SER A 85 6.23 -1.24 -6.78
CA SER A 85 5.06 -1.67 -6.03
C SER A 85 3.85 -1.70 -6.96
N TYR A 86 3.18 -2.84 -7.09
CA TYR A 86 2.01 -2.98 -7.96
C TYR A 86 0.79 -2.17 -7.50
N ILE A 87 0.76 -1.80 -6.20
CA ILE A 87 -0.40 -1.19 -5.54
C ILE A 87 -0.28 0.34 -5.41
N GLU A 88 0.90 0.92 -5.63
CA GLU A 88 1.17 2.33 -5.33
C GLU A 88 0.20 3.28 -6.03
N GLU A 89 0.02 3.14 -7.34
CA GLU A 89 -0.90 3.99 -8.12
C GLU A 89 -2.35 3.84 -7.65
N PHE A 90 -2.83 2.59 -7.46
CA PHE A 90 -4.17 2.32 -6.95
C PHE A 90 -4.40 2.92 -5.54
N TRP A 91 -3.35 2.93 -4.72
CA TRP A 91 -3.42 3.48 -3.37
C TRP A 91 -3.43 5.02 -3.36
N TYR A 92 -2.74 5.68 -4.30
CA TYR A 92 -2.88 7.13 -4.47
C TYR A 92 -4.29 7.48 -4.95
N GLU A 93 -4.81 6.76 -5.95
CA GLU A 93 -6.18 6.97 -6.42
C GLU A 93 -7.20 6.77 -5.32
N SER A 94 -7.03 5.77 -4.44
CA SER A 94 -7.96 5.54 -3.32
C SER A 94 -8.04 6.72 -2.36
N TYR A 95 -6.98 7.52 -2.16
CA TYR A 95 -7.08 8.74 -1.36
C TYR A 95 -7.57 9.95 -2.15
N LEU A 96 -7.11 10.11 -3.39
CA LEU A 96 -7.36 11.32 -4.17
C LEU A 96 -8.75 11.35 -4.83
N SER A 97 -9.40 10.20 -4.99
CA SER A 97 -10.73 10.09 -5.60
C SER A 97 -11.89 10.30 -4.62
N HIS A 98 -11.64 10.24 -3.30
CA HIS A 98 -12.70 10.40 -2.30
C HIS A 98 -12.97 11.88 -2.00
N SER A 99 -14.26 12.23 -1.92
CA SER A 99 -14.73 13.60 -1.65
C SER A 99 -14.96 13.89 -0.16
N ASP A 100 -14.77 12.89 0.71
CA ASP A 100 -14.95 13.03 2.15
C ASP A 100 -13.92 14.01 2.75
N PRO A 101 -14.30 14.77 3.80
CA PRO A 101 -13.42 15.76 4.38
C PRO A 101 -12.21 15.12 5.07
N VAL A 102 -11.01 15.46 4.57
CA VAL A 102 -9.74 14.91 5.06
C VAL A 102 -9.46 15.21 6.54
N VAL A 103 -10.09 16.23 7.13
CA VAL A 103 -9.87 16.63 8.53
C VAL A 103 -10.25 15.54 9.52
N LEU A 104 -11.34 14.81 9.27
CA LEU A 104 -11.82 13.74 10.16
C LEU A 104 -11.60 12.36 9.56
N ALA A 105 -11.73 12.22 8.24
CA ALA A 105 -11.71 10.93 7.58
C ALA A 105 -10.29 10.40 7.34
N LEU A 106 -9.28 11.27 7.29
CA LEU A 106 -7.95 10.90 6.79
C LEU A 106 -6.79 11.34 7.68
N ASN A 107 -6.70 12.62 8.03
CA ASN A 107 -5.50 13.20 8.62
C ASN A 107 -5.32 12.75 10.08
N PRO A 108 -4.26 11.98 10.41
CA PRO A 108 -3.94 11.65 11.79
C PRO A 108 -3.17 12.81 12.47
N PHE A 109 -3.11 12.81 13.79
CA PHE A 109 -2.20 13.67 14.57
C PHE A 109 -1.52 12.86 15.67
N PHE A 110 -0.34 13.32 16.08
CA PHE A 110 0.40 12.79 17.22
C PHE A 110 0.68 13.92 18.20
N VAL A 111 0.54 13.65 19.49
CA VAL A 111 0.96 14.54 20.57
C VAL A 111 2.23 13.96 21.17
N LEU A 112 3.25 14.79 21.32
CA LEU A 112 4.47 14.44 22.04
C LEU A 112 4.36 15.03 23.45
N GLU A 113 4.48 14.18 24.46
CA GLU A 113 4.58 14.56 25.88
C GLU A 113 6.05 14.64 26.32
#